data_AF-A0A5M7BF26-F1
#
_entry.id   AF-A0A5M7BF26-F1
#
_cell.length_a   1.000
_cell.length_b   1.000
_cell.length_c   1.000
_cell.angle_alpha   90.00
_cell.angle_beta   90.00
_cell.angle_gamma   90.00
#
_symmetry.space_group_name_H-M   'P 1'
#
loop_
_entity.id
_entity.type
_entity.pdbx_description
1 polymer ?
#
loop_
_entity_poly.entity_id
_entity_poly.type
_entity_poly.pdbx_seq_one_letter_code
_entity_poly.pdbx_strand_id
1 'polypeptide(L)'
;MPVTAKSVRATAAVLAAAGIASLTAVGTGSALAEPDTASDPRGQVTKEVSFTCEFPMVGARPTKAVVNATFPDAGKVGEAINVTDFKVDVVIDAQTADALRLVGGASVEGSASTGVDLKVNGTDLGVTLNGLSIPSTPVPESGELSTTITGPVPGLTIHQPGEVTFAVGSTFLGKITPKQADGSETELGTFDLPCTLDEGQDPALAAVPVQ
;
A
#
# COMPACT_ATOMS: atom_id res chain seq x y z
N MET A 1 -40.22 -8.83 39.40
CA MET A 1 -41.45 -9.63 39.67
C MET A 1 -41.77 -10.41 38.41
N PRO A 2 -41.98 -11.72 38.50
CA PRO A 2 -42.01 -12.66 37.38
C PRO A 2 -43.41 -12.79 36.78
N VAL A 3 -43.54 -13.10 35.50
CA VAL A 3 -44.78 -13.68 34.94
C VAL A 3 -44.43 -14.90 34.08
N THR A 4 -44.47 -16.02 34.79
CA THR A 4 -44.86 -17.39 34.46
C THR A 4 -45.56 -17.66 33.11
N ALA A 5 -44.92 -18.57 32.36
CA ALA A 5 -45.40 -19.70 31.55
C ALA A 5 -46.90 -19.88 31.22
N LYS A 6 -47.18 -20.34 29.98
CA LYS A 6 -48.23 -21.36 29.76
C LYS A 6 -47.93 -22.27 28.56
N SER A 7 -47.69 -23.53 28.87
CA SER A 7 -47.65 -24.71 28.00
C SER A 7 -49.06 -25.27 27.73
N VAL A 8 -49.32 -25.79 26.53
CA VAL A 8 -50.45 -26.68 26.17
C VAL A 8 -49.91 -27.63 25.08
N ARG A 9 -49.50 -28.89 25.37
CA ARG A 9 -50.28 -30.17 25.42
C ARG A 9 -51.30 -30.30 24.26
N ALA A 10 -51.47 -31.38 23.50
CA ALA A 10 -50.84 -32.68 23.33
C ALA A 10 -51.56 -33.36 22.11
N THR A 11 -50.83 -34.24 21.41
CA THR A 11 -51.27 -35.53 20.80
C THR A 11 -52.58 -35.69 20.00
N ALA A 12 -52.43 -36.15 18.74
CA ALA A 12 -52.99 -37.39 18.14
C ALA A 12 -52.84 -37.32 16.60
N ALA A 13 -51.96 -38.07 15.93
CA ALA A 13 -51.92 -39.51 15.65
C ALA A 13 -52.88 -39.98 14.52
N VAL A 14 -52.26 -40.65 13.54
CA VAL A 14 -52.76 -41.67 12.59
C VAL A 14 -53.34 -41.16 11.25
N LEU A 15 -52.62 -41.43 10.15
CA LEU A 15 -52.93 -42.48 9.17
C LEU A 15 -51.80 -42.59 8.14
N ALA A 16 -51.22 -43.78 8.06
CA ALA A 16 -50.22 -44.16 7.07
C ALA A 16 -50.90 -44.47 5.73
N ALA A 17 -50.33 -43.98 4.63
CA ALA A 17 -50.52 -44.54 3.30
C ALA A 17 -49.16 -44.55 2.58
N ALA A 18 -48.77 -45.75 2.16
CA ALA A 18 -47.54 -46.04 1.47
C ALA A 18 -47.52 -45.36 0.09
N GLY A 19 -46.45 -44.62 -0.18
CA GLY A 19 -46.11 -44.08 -1.50
C GLY A 19 -44.59 -44.09 -1.64
N ILE A 20 -44.08 -45.03 -2.42
CA ILE A 20 -42.65 -45.16 -2.74
C ILE A 20 -42.32 -44.02 -3.71
N ALA A 21 -41.65 -42.99 -3.22
CA ALA A 21 -41.02 -41.97 -4.05
C ALA A 21 -39.61 -41.74 -3.53
N SER A 22 -38.66 -42.30 -4.27
CA SER A 22 -37.22 -42.13 -4.10
C SER A 22 -36.88 -40.65 -4.30
N LEU A 23 -36.71 -39.90 -3.21
CA LEU A 23 -36.04 -38.60 -3.23
C LEU A 23 -34.61 -38.80 -2.75
N THR A 24 -33.69 -38.83 -3.71
CA THR A 24 -32.26 -38.64 -3.48
C THR A 24 -32.06 -37.28 -2.82
N ALA A 25 -31.87 -37.28 -1.50
CA ALA A 25 -31.37 -36.11 -0.78
C ALA A 25 -29.91 -35.89 -1.19
N VAL A 26 -29.71 -34.99 -2.16
CA VAL A 26 -28.39 -34.42 -2.44
C VAL A 26 -28.05 -33.58 -1.23
N GLY A 27 -27.14 -34.09 -0.39
CA GLY A 27 -26.55 -33.33 0.70
C GLY A 27 -25.81 -32.14 0.10
N THR A 28 -26.35 -30.93 0.28
CA THR A 28 -25.62 -29.69 0.05
C THR A 28 -24.56 -29.58 1.14
N GLY A 29 -23.39 -30.15 0.86
CA GLY A 29 -22.19 -29.94 1.67
C GLY A 29 -21.93 -28.44 1.76
N SER A 30 -21.94 -27.92 2.99
CA SER A 30 -21.41 -26.61 3.29
C SER A 30 -19.94 -26.60 2.91
N ALA A 31 -19.63 -26.00 1.76
CA ALA A 31 -18.28 -25.60 1.42
C ALA A 31 -17.84 -24.62 2.52
N LEU A 32 -16.93 -25.07 3.37
CA LEU A 32 -16.10 -24.19 4.16
C LEU A 32 -15.38 -23.30 3.14
N ALA A 33 -15.68 -22.00 3.15
CA ALA A 33 -14.84 -21.02 2.51
C ALA A 33 -13.46 -21.15 3.17
N GLU A 34 -12.51 -21.72 2.43
CA GLU A 34 -11.09 -21.60 2.76
C GLU A 34 -10.77 -20.11 2.85
N PRO A 35 -10.01 -19.67 3.87
CA PRO A 35 -9.57 -18.29 3.94
C PRO A 35 -8.79 -17.97 2.67
N ASP A 36 -9.12 -16.86 2.03
CA ASP A 36 -8.33 -16.26 0.97
C ASP A 36 -6.86 -16.23 1.40
N THR A 37 -6.05 -17.15 0.89
CA THR A 37 -4.62 -16.89 0.72
C THR A 37 -4.54 -15.76 -0.27
N ALA A 38 -4.47 -14.54 0.26
CA ALA A 38 -4.26 -13.32 -0.49
C ALA A 38 -3.19 -13.59 -1.55
N SER A 39 -3.55 -13.30 -2.79
CA SER A 39 -2.70 -13.43 -3.96
C SER A 39 -1.36 -12.78 -3.68
N ASP A 40 -0.30 -13.57 -3.69
CA ASP A 40 1.07 -13.09 -3.73
C ASP A 40 1.36 -12.60 -5.15
N PRO A 41 1.41 -11.29 -5.43
CA PRO A 41 1.72 -10.82 -6.77
C PRO A 41 3.23 -10.95 -6.96
N ARG A 42 3.61 -12.10 -7.52
CA ARG A 42 4.95 -12.38 -8.03
C ARG A 42 5.17 -11.61 -9.34
N GLY A 43 6.38 -11.09 -9.53
CA GLY A 43 6.72 -10.29 -10.72
C GLY A 43 6.43 -8.81 -10.55
N GLN A 44 5.88 -8.17 -11.58
CA GLN A 44 5.60 -6.74 -11.57
C GLN A 44 4.38 -6.42 -10.70
N VAL A 45 4.59 -5.58 -9.70
CA VAL A 45 3.58 -5.07 -8.77
C VAL A 45 3.32 -3.61 -9.08
N THR A 46 2.03 -3.24 -9.12
CA THR A 46 1.56 -1.85 -9.12
C THR A 46 0.57 -1.71 -7.97
N LYS A 47 0.88 -0.84 -7.01
CA LYS A 47 0.07 -0.63 -5.80
C LYS A 47 -0.25 0.85 -5.63
N GLU A 48 -1.52 1.18 -5.56
CA GLU A 48 -1.98 2.51 -5.17
C GLU A 48 -2.13 2.58 -3.65
N VAL A 49 -1.54 3.61 -3.05
CA VAL A 49 -1.59 3.93 -1.62
C VAL A 49 -1.79 5.43 -1.45
N SER A 50 -2.50 5.81 -0.39
CA SER A 50 -2.71 7.22 -0.03
C SER A 50 -1.87 7.59 1.19
N PHE A 51 -1.26 8.76 1.13
CA PHE A 51 -0.48 9.36 2.21
C PHE A 51 -1.07 10.71 2.57
N THR A 52 -0.96 11.08 3.84
CA THR A 52 -1.18 12.46 4.29
C THR A 52 0.18 13.12 4.50
N CYS A 53 0.45 14.21 3.77
CA CYS A 53 1.70 14.96 3.82
C CYS A 53 1.49 16.34 4.46
N GLU A 54 2.41 16.75 5.34
CA GLU A 54 2.37 18.05 6.01
C GLU A 54 3.10 19.12 5.19
N PHE A 55 2.37 19.81 4.33
CA PHE A 55 2.93 20.90 3.53
C PHE A 55 3.12 22.15 4.37
N PRO A 56 4.30 22.82 4.30
CA PRO A 56 4.48 24.12 4.93
C PRO A 56 3.39 25.09 4.47
N MET A 57 2.82 25.85 5.41
CA MET A 57 1.75 26.85 5.20
C MET A 57 0.38 26.29 4.80
N VAL A 58 0.30 25.21 4.03
CA VAL A 58 -0.96 24.59 3.56
C VAL A 58 -1.52 23.59 4.58
N GLY A 59 -0.64 22.95 5.36
CA GLY A 59 -0.98 21.92 6.34
C GLY A 59 -1.10 20.52 5.73
N ALA A 60 -1.74 19.62 6.47
CA ALA A 60 -1.98 18.23 6.09
C ALA A 60 -2.81 18.13 4.80
N ARG A 61 -2.25 17.52 3.76
CA ARG A 61 -2.94 17.27 2.47
C ARG A 61 -2.81 15.82 2.03
N PRO A 62 -3.87 15.26 1.43
CA PRO A 62 -3.81 13.92 0.85
C PRO A 62 -2.92 13.94 -0.39
N THR A 63 -2.09 12.92 -0.53
CA THR A 63 -1.16 12.70 -1.63
C THR A 63 -1.31 11.26 -2.08
N LYS A 64 -1.62 11.06 -3.36
CA LYS A 64 -1.73 9.70 -3.91
C LYS A 64 -0.36 9.25 -4.40
N ALA A 65 -0.02 8.00 -4.12
CA ALA A 65 1.20 7.37 -4.59
C ALA A 65 0.89 6.02 -5.25
N VAL A 66 1.46 5.79 -6.43
CA VAL A 66 1.40 4.51 -7.13
C VAL A 66 2.81 3.93 -7.14
N VAL A 67 3.02 2.94 -6.29
CA VAL A 67 4.28 2.20 -6.19
C VAL A 67 4.32 1.15 -7.28
N ASN A 68 5.37 1.17 -8.08
CA ASN A 68 5.66 0.14 -9.07
C ASN A 68 7.01 -0.49 -8.76
N ALA A 69 7.08 -1.81 -8.78
CA ALA A 69 8.32 -2.55 -8.55
C ALA A 69 8.19 -3.96 -9.15
N THR A 70 9.32 -4.54 -9.55
CA THR A 70 9.38 -5.93 -10.02
C THR A 70 10.11 -6.76 -8.98
N PHE A 71 9.41 -7.74 -8.40
CA PHE A 71 9.97 -8.69 -7.46
C PHE A 71 10.33 -10.00 -8.18
N PRO A 72 11.44 -10.65 -7.81
CA PRO A 72 11.80 -11.95 -8.37
C PRO A 72 10.81 -13.03 -7.88
N ASP A 73 10.59 -14.05 -8.70
CA ASP A 73 9.69 -15.17 -8.36
C ASP A 73 10.16 -15.96 -7.12
N ALA A 74 11.48 -16.01 -6.90
CA ALA A 74 12.11 -16.62 -5.74
C ALA A 74 13.50 -16.04 -5.50
N GLY A 75 13.91 -15.97 -4.23
CA GLY A 75 15.29 -15.76 -3.81
C GLY A 75 16.01 -17.09 -3.58
N LYS A 76 17.35 -17.03 -3.54
CA LYS A 76 18.18 -18.15 -3.11
C LYS A 76 18.88 -17.82 -1.81
N VAL A 77 19.06 -18.83 -0.95
CA VAL A 77 19.80 -18.66 0.30
C VAL A 77 21.22 -18.15 0.02
N GLY A 78 21.57 -17.03 0.65
CA GLY A 78 22.89 -16.41 0.53
C GLY A 78 23.10 -15.57 -0.74
N GLU A 79 22.11 -15.49 -1.63
CA GLU A 79 22.10 -14.55 -2.76
C GLU A 79 21.23 -13.32 -2.44
N ALA A 80 21.55 -12.18 -3.04
CA ALA A 80 20.76 -10.96 -2.88
C ALA A 80 19.46 -11.04 -3.68
N ILE A 81 18.34 -10.84 -3.01
CA ILE A 81 17.04 -10.58 -3.64
C ILE A 81 17.08 -9.15 -4.16
N ASN A 82 17.02 -8.98 -5.48
CA ASN A 82 17.06 -7.68 -6.13
C ASN A 82 15.67 -7.33 -6.64
N VAL A 83 15.14 -6.18 -6.19
CA VAL A 83 13.91 -5.59 -6.70
C VAL A 83 14.30 -4.62 -7.82
N THR A 84 13.68 -4.74 -8.99
CA THR A 84 13.96 -3.88 -10.15
C THR A 84 12.78 -2.97 -10.47
N ASP A 85 13.00 -2.03 -11.38
CA ASP A 85 11.96 -1.13 -11.92
C ASP A 85 11.19 -0.34 -10.86
N PHE A 86 11.85 -0.10 -9.71
CA PHE A 86 11.25 0.65 -8.61
C PHE A 86 11.02 2.11 -9.03
N LYS A 87 9.76 2.53 -8.99
CA LYS A 87 9.33 3.90 -9.19
C LYS A 87 8.06 4.17 -8.40
N VAL A 88 7.87 5.41 -7.99
CA VAL A 88 6.67 5.85 -7.29
C VAL A 88 6.11 7.05 -8.03
N ASP A 89 4.94 6.88 -8.64
CA ASP A 89 4.21 7.99 -9.28
C ASP A 89 3.38 8.69 -8.21
N VAL A 90 3.67 9.97 -7.97
CA VAL A 90 3.04 10.78 -6.91
C VAL A 90 2.19 11.86 -7.54
N VAL A 91 0.98 12.04 -7.01
CA VAL A 91 0.05 13.10 -7.42
C VAL A 91 -0.24 14.01 -6.23
N ILE A 92 0.11 15.28 -6.40
CA ILE A 92 -0.14 16.37 -5.46
C ILE A 92 -1.38 17.14 -5.93
N ASP A 93 -2.27 17.45 -4.99
CA ASP A 93 -3.53 18.11 -5.30
C ASP A 93 -3.35 19.53 -5.89
N ALA A 94 -4.39 20.00 -6.56
CA ALA A 94 -4.38 21.32 -7.22
C ALA A 94 -4.15 22.47 -6.23
N GLN A 95 -4.69 22.41 -5.01
CA GLN A 95 -4.53 23.48 -4.02
C GLN A 95 -3.06 23.66 -3.62
N THR A 96 -2.33 22.56 -3.50
CA THR A 96 -0.91 22.56 -3.16
C THR A 96 -0.06 23.01 -4.34
N ALA A 97 -0.38 22.57 -5.56
CA ALA A 97 0.25 23.08 -6.78
C ALA A 97 0.03 24.60 -6.93
N ASP A 98 -1.16 25.09 -6.62
CA ASP A 98 -1.50 26.52 -6.62
C ASP A 98 -0.67 27.29 -5.58
N ALA A 99 -0.51 26.74 -4.37
CA ALA A 99 0.31 27.33 -3.33
C ALA A 99 1.79 27.45 -3.76
N LEU A 100 2.34 26.43 -4.44
CA LEU A 100 3.68 26.47 -5.01
C LEU A 100 3.82 27.60 -6.04
N ARG A 101 2.81 27.82 -6.90
CA ARG A 101 2.83 28.96 -7.85
C ARG A 101 2.76 30.32 -7.15
N LEU A 102 1.97 30.43 -6.08
CA LEU A 102 1.84 31.68 -5.31
C LEU A 102 3.15 32.11 -4.65
N VAL A 103 4.02 31.15 -4.30
CA VAL A 103 5.37 31.43 -3.79
C VAL A 103 6.43 31.52 -4.90
N GLY A 104 6.02 31.58 -6.17
CA GLY A 104 6.90 31.74 -7.32
C GLY A 104 7.53 30.45 -7.85
N GLY A 105 7.07 29.28 -7.40
CA GLY A 105 7.55 27.98 -7.86
C GLY A 105 7.10 27.67 -9.29
N ALA A 106 8.07 27.57 -10.19
CA ALA A 106 7.90 27.13 -11.57
C ALA A 106 8.22 25.63 -11.76
N SER A 107 9.09 25.07 -10.92
CA SER A 107 9.33 23.63 -10.83
C SER A 107 9.61 23.20 -9.38
N VAL A 108 9.51 21.90 -9.13
CA VAL A 108 9.91 21.28 -7.86
C VAL A 108 10.88 20.14 -8.14
N GLU A 109 11.91 20.04 -7.32
CA GLU A 109 12.88 18.94 -7.35
C GLU A 109 13.30 18.60 -5.92
N GLY A 110 13.98 17.47 -5.74
CA GLY A 110 14.44 17.12 -4.41
C GLY A 110 14.90 15.69 -4.27
N SER A 111 14.89 15.23 -3.03
CA SER A 111 15.16 13.84 -2.68
C SER A 111 14.14 13.35 -1.68
N ALA A 112 14.09 12.04 -1.49
CA ALA A 112 13.22 11.43 -0.50
C ALA A 112 13.87 10.23 0.17
N SER A 113 13.27 9.87 1.29
CA SER A 113 13.48 8.61 1.99
C SER A 113 12.13 8.02 2.37
N THR A 114 12.03 6.70 2.40
CA THR A 114 10.79 6.00 2.76
C THR A 114 11.08 4.78 3.60
N GLY A 115 10.16 4.45 4.50
CA GLY A 115 10.14 3.17 5.17
C GLY A 115 9.66 2.07 4.21
N VAL A 116 10.20 0.88 4.39
CA VAL A 116 9.72 -0.39 3.83
C VAL A 116 9.64 -1.38 4.97
N ASP A 117 8.48 -1.98 5.15
CA ASP A 117 8.26 -2.99 6.16
C ASP A 117 8.50 -4.37 5.53
N LEU A 118 9.45 -5.10 6.11
CA LEU A 118 9.81 -6.44 5.69
C LEU A 118 9.39 -7.42 6.78
N LYS A 119 8.98 -8.62 6.38
CA LYS A 119 8.84 -9.73 7.31
C LYS A 119 9.62 -10.92 6.81
N VAL A 120 10.62 -11.36 7.56
CA VAL A 120 11.45 -12.52 7.21
C VAL A 120 11.11 -13.65 8.16
N ASN A 121 10.50 -14.72 7.65
CA ASN A 121 10.11 -15.89 8.47
C ASN A 121 9.30 -15.50 9.72
N GLY A 122 8.38 -14.54 9.55
CA GLY A 122 7.54 -14.05 10.63
C GLY A 122 8.17 -12.98 11.55
N THR A 123 9.46 -12.63 11.35
CA THR A 123 10.14 -11.57 12.09
C THR A 123 10.03 -10.25 11.34
N ASP A 124 9.48 -9.23 11.98
CA ASP A 124 9.34 -7.90 11.40
C ASP A 124 10.69 -7.17 11.37
N LEU A 125 10.99 -6.52 10.25
CA LEU A 125 12.20 -5.75 9.99
C LEU A 125 11.82 -4.48 9.24
N GLY A 126 12.03 -3.33 9.87
CA GLY A 126 11.89 -2.03 9.19
C GLY A 126 13.20 -1.64 8.50
N VAL A 127 13.13 -1.27 7.22
CA VAL A 127 14.26 -0.73 6.46
C VAL A 127 13.89 0.64 5.92
N THR A 128 14.86 1.56 5.94
CA THR A 128 14.70 2.86 5.30
C THR A 128 15.41 2.86 3.95
N LEU A 129 14.65 3.08 2.87
CA LEU A 129 15.19 3.39 1.57
C LEU A 129 15.57 4.88 1.54
N ASN A 130 16.84 5.14 1.28
CA ASN A 130 17.39 6.49 1.18
C ASN A 130 17.85 6.76 -0.25
N GLY A 131 18.05 8.04 -0.58
CA GLY A 131 18.58 8.43 -1.88
C GLY A 131 17.58 8.27 -3.01
N LEU A 132 16.28 8.31 -2.70
CA LEU A 132 15.27 8.48 -3.72
C LEU A 132 15.40 9.89 -4.30
N SER A 133 15.31 9.99 -5.62
CA SER A 133 15.44 11.22 -6.38
C SER A 133 14.07 11.66 -6.89
N ILE A 134 13.76 12.93 -6.66
CA ILE A 134 12.59 13.60 -7.20
C ILE A 134 13.11 14.49 -8.33
N PRO A 135 12.87 14.12 -9.61
CA PRO A 135 13.38 14.88 -10.73
C PRO A 135 12.71 16.26 -10.80
N SER A 136 13.38 17.21 -11.46
CA SER A 136 12.81 18.53 -11.71
C SER A 136 11.52 18.42 -12.50
N THR A 137 10.42 18.74 -11.83
CA THR A 137 9.05 18.58 -12.33
C THR A 137 8.41 19.95 -12.44
N PRO A 138 7.95 20.37 -13.64
CA PRO A 138 7.27 21.66 -13.82
C PRO A 138 5.99 21.73 -13.00
N VAL A 139 5.76 22.88 -12.35
CA VAL A 139 4.48 23.19 -11.71
C VAL A 139 3.48 23.55 -12.81
N PRO A 140 2.36 22.82 -12.97
CA PRO A 140 1.39 23.11 -14.02
C PRO A 140 0.70 24.45 -13.76
N GLU A 141 0.27 25.14 -14.83
CA GLU A 141 -0.45 26.41 -14.74
C GLU A 141 -1.76 26.31 -13.96
N SER A 142 -2.37 25.13 -13.96
CA SER A 142 -3.56 24.78 -13.18
C SER A 142 -3.69 23.27 -13.00
N GLY A 143 -4.33 22.84 -11.92
CA GLY A 143 -4.61 21.42 -11.67
C GLY A 143 -3.52 20.72 -10.84
N GLU A 144 -3.58 19.40 -10.82
CA GLU A 144 -2.70 18.53 -10.02
C GLU A 144 -1.28 18.47 -10.57
N LEU A 145 -0.30 18.33 -9.68
CA LEU A 145 1.11 18.12 -10.04
C LEU A 145 1.44 16.63 -9.90
N SER A 146 1.91 16.02 -10.99
CA SER A 146 2.37 14.64 -11.00
C SER A 146 3.89 14.57 -11.16
N THR A 147 4.54 13.75 -10.34
CA THR A 147 5.99 13.49 -10.42
C THR A 147 6.28 12.01 -10.24
N THR A 148 7.36 11.52 -10.83
CA THR A 148 7.80 10.13 -10.67
C THR A 148 9.11 10.11 -9.90
N ILE A 149 9.07 9.53 -8.71
CA ILE A 149 10.22 9.32 -7.84
C ILE A 149 10.90 8.01 -8.23
N THR A 150 12.23 8.03 -8.32
CA THR A 150 13.03 6.84 -8.62
C THR A 150 14.21 6.76 -7.67
N GLY A 151 14.78 5.58 -7.48
CA GLY A 151 15.96 5.45 -6.65
C GLY A 151 16.45 4.02 -6.52
N PRO A 152 17.63 3.83 -5.91
CA PRO A 152 18.19 2.51 -5.70
C PRO A 152 17.39 1.77 -4.63
N VAL A 153 17.01 0.53 -4.94
CA VAL A 153 16.52 -0.43 -3.94
C VAL A 153 17.67 -1.37 -3.60
N PRO A 154 18.22 -1.33 -2.36
CA PRO A 154 19.28 -2.23 -1.95
C PRO A 154 18.82 -3.69 -2.03
N GLY A 155 19.71 -4.57 -2.51
CA GLY A 155 19.46 -6.00 -2.49
C GLY A 155 19.44 -6.53 -1.05
N LEU A 156 18.51 -7.44 -0.77
CA LEU A 156 18.36 -8.07 0.55
C LEU A 156 18.86 -9.52 0.49
N THR A 157 19.88 -9.85 1.27
CA THR A 157 20.40 -11.22 1.36
C THR A 157 19.81 -11.94 2.56
N ILE A 158 19.14 -13.06 2.29
CA ILE A 158 18.58 -13.93 3.34
C ILE A 158 19.42 -15.20 3.43
N HIS A 159 19.91 -15.51 4.63
CA HIS A 159 20.82 -16.64 4.87
C HIS A 159 20.12 -17.91 5.34
N GLN A 160 18.79 -17.93 5.39
CA GLN A 160 17.97 -19.07 5.79
C GLN A 160 16.81 -19.22 4.82
N PRO A 161 16.35 -20.44 4.53
CA PRO A 161 15.17 -20.64 3.70
C PRO A 161 13.91 -20.08 4.41
N GLY A 162 12.89 -19.81 3.60
CA GLY A 162 11.56 -19.42 4.06
C GLY A 162 10.93 -18.32 3.22
N GLU A 163 10.26 -17.35 3.83
CA GLU A 163 9.48 -16.34 3.10
C GLU A 163 9.84 -14.92 3.56
N VAL A 164 9.97 -14.02 2.59
CA VAL A 164 10.11 -12.58 2.81
C VAL A 164 8.90 -11.86 2.27
N THR A 165 8.15 -11.16 3.11
CA THR A 165 7.09 -10.26 2.65
C THR A 165 7.57 -8.81 2.63
N PHE A 166 7.14 -8.06 1.63
CA PHE A 166 7.43 -6.65 1.44
C PHE A 166 6.13 -5.84 1.54
N ALA A 167 6.16 -4.74 2.27
CA ALA A 167 5.06 -3.81 2.40
C ALA A 167 5.56 -2.36 2.39
N VAL A 168 4.68 -1.45 1.95
CA VAL A 168 4.92 0.00 2.03
C VAL A 168 5.00 0.40 3.50
N GLY A 169 6.09 1.08 3.89
CA GLY A 169 6.25 1.57 5.25
C GLY A 169 5.31 2.72 5.57
N SER A 170 5.05 2.92 6.86
CA SER A 170 4.14 3.95 7.35
C SER A 170 4.63 5.40 7.16
N THR A 171 5.94 5.60 6.96
CA THR A 171 6.55 6.94 6.90
C THR A 171 7.28 7.18 5.59
N PHE A 172 7.08 8.37 5.03
CA PHE A 172 7.84 8.91 3.91
C PHE A 172 8.32 10.32 4.29
N LEU A 173 9.54 10.68 3.90
CA LEU A 173 10.10 12.00 4.13
C LEU A 173 10.69 12.52 2.83
N GLY A 174 10.04 13.51 2.23
CA GLY A 174 10.56 14.28 1.11
C GLY A 174 11.39 15.46 1.60
N LYS A 175 12.42 15.82 0.84
CA LYS A 175 13.16 17.08 0.96
C LYS A 175 13.01 17.81 -0.35
N ILE A 176 12.15 18.82 -0.36
CA ILE A 176 11.64 19.45 -1.58
C ILE A 176 12.23 20.86 -1.72
N THR A 177 12.66 21.19 -2.93
CA THR A 177 13.20 22.49 -3.30
C THR A 177 12.39 23.04 -4.48
N PRO A 178 11.41 23.94 -4.23
CA PRO A 178 10.78 24.70 -5.29
C PRO A 178 11.75 25.70 -5.92
N LYS A 179 11.78 25.72 -7.25
CA LYS A 179 12.62 26.60 -8.07
C LYS A 179 11.76 27.58 -8.86
N GLN A 180 12.28 28.79 -9.04
CA GLN A 180 11.72 29.81 -9.92
C GLN A 180 12.03 29.48 -11.39
N ALA A 181 11.44 30.22 -12.31
CA ALA A 181 11.65 30.03 -13.75
C ALA A 181 13.10 30.26 -14.21
N ASP A 182 13.88 31.04 -13.46
CA ASP A 182 15.30 31.28 -13.72
C ASP A 182 16.22 30.21 -13.09
N GLY A 183 15.65 29.20 -12.43
CA GLY A 183 16.37 28.12 -11.76
C GLY A 183 16.86 28.45 -10.35
N SER A 184 16.66 29.68 -9.87
CA SER A 184 16.93 30.04 -8.47
C SER A 184 15.91 29.41 -7.53
N GLU A 185 16.22 29.34 -6.23
CA GLU A 185 15.26 28.87 -5.23
C GLU A 185 14.18 29.92 -4.98
N THR A 186 12.96 29.48 -4.67
CA THR A 186 11.95 30.40 -4.12
C THR A 186 12.33 30.84 -2.71
N GLU A 187 11.66 31.87 -2.18
CA GLU A 187 11.89 32.33 -0.79
C GLU A 187 11.55 31.26 0.26
N LEU A 188 10.75 30.26 -0.10
CA LEU A 188 10.46 29.11 0.77
C LEU A 188 11.72 28.25 1.01
N GLY A 189 12.70 28.30 0.09
CA GLY A 189 13.89 27.48 0.14
C GLY A 189 13.58 25.99 0.09
N THR A 190 14.53 25.19 0.58
CA THR A 190 14.34 23.73 0.72
C THR A 190 13.65 23.40 2.04
N PHE A 191 12.63 22.56 1.99
CA PHE A 191 11.87 22.14 3.18
C PHE A 191 11.69 20.63 3.25
N ASP A 192 11.48 20.14 4.47
CA ASP A 192 11.11 18.75 4.73
C ASP A 192 9.59 18.58 4.63
N LEU A 193 9.17 17.51 3.96
CA LEU A 193 7.78 17.14 3.72
C LEU A 193 7.54 15.74 4.33
N PRO A 194 7.21 15.67 5.63
CA PRO A 194 6.87 14.40 6.25
C PRO A 194 5.49 13.96 5.77
N CYS A 195 5.38 12.70 5.42
CA CYS A 195 4.16 12.05 4.99
C CYS A 195 3.94 10.77 5.79
N THR A 196 2.69 10.49 6.12
CA THR A 196 2.27 9.28 6.82
C THR A 196 1.25 8.52 5.99
N LEU A 197 1.42 7.20 5.91
CA LEU A 197 0.50 6.31 5.21
C LEU A 197 -0.87 6.38 5.88
N ASP A 198 -1.92 6.57 5.10
CA ASP A 198 -3.29 6.62 5.63
C ASP A 198 -3.70 5.25 6.19
N GLU A 199 -4.46 5.25 7.29
CA GLU A 199 -4.94 4.02 7.93
C GLU A 199 -6.06 3.32 7.13
N GLY A 200 -6.18 2.00 7.30
CA GLY A 200 -7.30 1.22 6.75
C GLY A 200 -7.10 0.72 5.31
N GLN A 201 -5.94 1.01 4.68
CA GLN A 201 -5.52 0.42 3.41
C GLN A 201 -4.54 -0.74 3.62
N ASP A 202 -4.41 -1.61 2.61
CA ASP A 202 -3.46 -2.72 2.62
C ASP A 202 -2.09 -2.25 2.07
N PRO A 203 -1.02 -2.25 2.89
CA PRO A 203 0.31 -1.84 2.44
C PRO A 203 1.09 -2.96 1.74
N ALA A 204 0.58 -4.20 1.66
CA ALA A 204 1.32 -5.33 1.12
C ALA A 204 1.68 -5.13 -0.37
N LEU A 205 2.95 -5.42 -0.69
CA LEU A 205 3.51 -5.35 -2.04
C LEU A 205 3.72 -6.74 -2.64
N ALA A 206 4.49 -7.62 -1.99
CA ALA A 206 4.81 -8.95 -2.49
C ALA A 206 5.29 -9.88 -1.38
N ALA A 207 5.23 -11.19 -1.62
CA ALA A 207 5.95 -12.21 -0.89
C ALA A 207 6.96 -12.90 -1.84
N VAL A 208 8.17 -13.16 -1.34
CA VAL A 208 9.24 -13.80 -2.11
C VAL A 208 9.72 -15.00 -1.31
N PRO A 209 9.52 -16.24 -1.79
CA PRO A 209 10.08 -17.42 -1.17
C PRO A 209 11.60 -17.47 -1.38
N VAL A 210 12.32 -17.90 -0.36
CA VAL A 210 13.78 -18.09 -0.35
C VAL A 210 14.08 -19.58 -0.16
N GLN A 211 14.82 -20.15 -1.11
CA GLN A 211 15.11 -21.59 -1.17
C GLN A 211 16.60 -21.89 -1.26
#